data_AF-A0A925EAS5-F1
#
_entry.id   AF-A0A925EAS5-F1
#
_cell.length_a   1.000
_cell.length_b   1.000
_cell.length_c   1.000
_cell.angle_alpha   90.00
_cell.angle_beta   90.00
_cell.angle_gamma   90.00
#
_symmetry.space_group_name_H-M   'P 1'
#
loop_
_entity.id
_entity.type
_entity.pdbx_description
1 polymer ?
#
loop_
_entity_poly.entity_id
_entity_poly.type
_entity_poly.pdbx_seq_one_letter_code
_entity_poly.pdbx_strand_id
1 'polypeptide(L)'
;MGTRTNSGKRVAKVTVTTPEIDKTAAMKTDDRGFYNYTETAPAFPGGQNSLENYITSNIVYPEDAIDNNMEGTVYVMFTIDENGKVGGAKATGKKLGYGLEEEAVRVVNGMSNWTPGMIKGKKVKGWYTLPVTYKLEE
;
A
#
# COMPACT_ATOMS: atom_id res chain seq x y z
N MET A 1 5.01 28.10 -37.17
CA MET A 1 4.04 28.22 -36.06
C MET A 1 3.61 26.83 -35.64
N GLY A 2 3.90 26.43 -34.40
CA GLY A 2 3.53 25.14 -33.85
C GLY A 2 3.95 25.09 -32.39
N THR A 3 3.15 25.72 -31.54
CA THR A 3 3.35 25.77 -30.09
C THR A 3 3.22 24.35 -29.51
N ARG A 4 4.34 23.74 -29.13
CA ARG A 4 4.32 22.62 -28.19
C ARG A 4 4.61 23.19 -26.81
N THR A 5 3.54 23.54 -26.12
CA THR A 5 3.54 23.83 -24.69
C THR A 5 4.02 22.57 -23.97
N ASN A 6 5.30 22.49 -23.65
CA ASN A 6 5.79 21.51 -22.68
C ASN A 6 5.46 22.07 -21.30
N SER A 7 4.19 21.96 -20.89
CA SER A 7 3.81 22.23 -19.51
C SER A 7 4.41 21.08 -18.70
N GLY A 8 5.41 21.40 -17.87
CA GLY A 8 6.16 20.44 -17.08
C GLY A 8 5.23 19.46 -16.37
N LYS A 9 5.19 18.24 -16.88
CA LYS A 9 4.46 17.14 -16.25
C LYS A 9 5.24 16.86 -14.96
N ARG A 10 4.78 17.38 -13.83
CA ARG A 10 5.23 16.96 -12.50
C ARG A 10 4.87 15.49 -12.38
N VAL A 11 5.79 14.61 -12.74
CA VAL A 11 5.56 13.17 -12.69
C VAL A 11 5.65 12.74 -11.22
N ALA A 12 4.72 11.90 -10.79
CA ALA A 12 4.72 11.34 -9.45
C ALA A 12 5.55 10.06 -9.44
N LYS A 13 6.49 9.90 -8.51
CA LYS A 13 7.02 8.57 -8.19
C LYS A 13 6.30 8.02 -6.99
N VAL A 14 5.82 6.79 -7.13
CA VAL A 14 5.32 6.01 -6.01
C VAL A 14 6.22 4.82 -5.75
N THR A 15 6.70 4.70 -4.52
CA THR A 15 7.50 3.57 -4.06
C THR A 15 6.77 2.82 -2.97
N VAL A 16 6.86 1.50 -3.04
CA VAL A 16 6.28 0.57 -2.09
C VAL A 16 7.41 -0.15 -1.39
N THR A 17 7.38 -0.21 -0.07
CA THR A 17 8.34 -1.00 0.70
C THR A 17 7.61 -2.04 1.53
N THR A 18 8.07 -3.29 1.51
CA THR A 18 7.57 -4.29 2.45
C THR A 18 8.08 -3.91 3.84
N PRO A 19 7.20 -3.68 4.86
CA PRO A 19 7.68 -3.43 6.21
C PRO A 19 8.40 -4.67 6.73
N GLU A 20 9.55 -4.44 7.36
CA GLU A 20 10.25 -5.48 8.11
C GLU A 20 9.40 -5.86 9.33
N ILE A 21 9.02 -7.14 9.42
CA ILE A 21 8.22 -7.63 10.55
C ILE A 21 9.15 -7.76 11.75
N ASP A 22 8.86 -7.00 12.80
CA ASP A 22 9.51 -7.16 14.10
C ASP A 22 9.09 -8.50 14.73
N LYS A 23 9.93 -9.52 14.52
CA LYS A 23 9.74 -10.88 15.05
C LYS A 23 9.90 -10.96 16.57
N THR A 24 10.30 -9.88 17.25
CA THR A 24 10.39 -9.82 18.71
C THR A 24 9.05 -9.47 19.36
N ALA A 25 8.11 -8.90 18.60
CA ALA A 25 6.74 -8.73 19.04
C ALA A 25 6.07 -10.10 19.21
N ALA A 26 5.35 -10.31 20.31
CA ALA A 26 4.56 -11.53 20.48
C ALA A 26 3.48 -11.62 19.39
N MET A 27 3.36 -12.80 18.77
CA MET A 27 2.30 -13.09 17.82
C MET A 27 0.95 -13.04 18.54
N LYS A 28 0.08 -12.15 18.11
CA LYS A 28 -1.23 -11.90 18.70
C LYS A 28 -2.29 -11.95 17.62
N THR A 29 -3.48 -12.37 18.02
CA THR A 29 -4.69 -12.36 17.19
C THR A 29 -5.66 -11.32 17.75
N ASP A 30 -6.36 -10.61 16.86
CA ASP A 30 -7.53 -9.83 17.26
C ASP A 30 -8.75 -10.75 17.48
N ASP A 31 -9.85 -10.18 17.98
CA ASP A 31 -11.10 -10.93 18.26
C ASP A 31 -11.71 -11.59 17.02
N ARG A 32 -11.26 -11.21 15.82
CA ARG A 32 -11.71 -11.75 14.53
C ARG A 32 -10.72 -12.77 13.95
N GLY A 33 -9.65 -13.07 14.67
CA GLY A 33 -8.63 -14.05 14.30
C GLY A 33 -7.58 -13.53 13.31
N PHE A 34 -7.44 -12.21 13.12
CA PHE A 34 -6.35 -11.65 12.31
C PHE A 34 -5.07 -11.55 13.14
N TYR A 35 -4.02 -12.21 12.65
CA TYR A 35 -2.70 -12.13 13.25
C TYR A 35 -2.03 -10.78 12.97
N ASN A 36 -1.32 -10.23 13.94
CA ASN A 36 -0.51 -9.02 13.77
C ASN A 36 0.70 -9.22 12.84
N TYR A 37 1.21 -10.45 12.76
CA TYR A 37 2.18 -10.88 11.76
C TYR A 37 2.10 -12.40 11.53
N THR A 38 2.73 -12.88 10.47
CA THR A 38 2.81 -14.30 10.11
C THR A 38 4.27 -14.76 9.95
N GLU A 39 4.53 -16.05 10.11
CA GLU A 39 5.88 -16.62 9.95
C GLU A 39 6.35 -16.49 8.49
N THR A 40 5.45 -16.76 7.55
CA THR A 40 5.62 -16.44 6.12
C THR A 40 4.71 -15.27 5.79
N ALA A 41 5.28 -14.15 5.34
CA ALA A 41 4.53 -12.95 4.99
C ALA A 41 3.59 -13.20 3.79
N PRO A 42 2.43 -12.52 3.73
CA PRO A 42 1.62 -12.48 2.52
C PRO A 42 2.41 -11.93 1.33
N ALA A 43 2.10 -12.39 0.13
CA ALA A 43 2.80 -11.96 -1.09
C ALA A 43 1.81 -11.60 -2.21
N PHE A 44 2.01 -10.45 -2.83
CA PHE A 44 1.24 -10.05 -4.02
C PHE A 44 1.53 -11.00 -5.19
N PRO A 45 0.56 -11.29 -6.08
CA PRO A 45 0.80 -12.12 -7.25
C PRO A 45 1.92 -11.55 -8.12
N GLY A 46 2.94 -12.36 -8.42
CA GLY A 46 4.13 -11.92 -9.15
C GLY A 46 5.15 -11.16 -8.31
N GLY A 47 5.00 -11.13 -6.98
CA GLY A 47 5.98 -10.61 -6.03
C GLY A 47 6.03 -9.08 -5.94
N GLN A 48 7.09 -8.58 -5.29
CA GLN A 48 7.27 -7.17 -4.96
C GLN A 48 7.25 -6.24 -6.19
N ASN A 49 7.96 -6.61 -7.26
CA ASN A 49 8.00 -5.79 -8.49
C ASN A 49 6.61 -5.67 -9.12
N SER A 50 5.80 -6.72 -9.07
CA SER A 50 4.43 -6.69 -9.61
C SER A 50 3.52 -5.81 -8.75
N LEU A 51 3.74 -5.78 -7.44
CA LEU A 51 3.04 -4.87 -6.53
C LEU A 51 3.40 -3.42 -6.81
N GLU A 52 4.69 -3.10 -6.94
CA GLU A 52 5.16 -1.76 -7.29
C GLU A 52 4.59 -1.30 -8.64
N ASN A 53 4.62 -2.16 -9.66
CA ASN A 53 4.04 -1.87 -10.97
C ASN A 53 2.52 -1.65 -10.89
N TYR A 54 1.81 -2.48 -10.11
CA TYR A 54 0.38 -2.32 -9.89
C TYR A 54 0.08 -0.98 -9.23
N ILE A 55 0.77 -0.64 -8.14
CA ILE A 55 0.57 0.64 -7.45
C ILE A 55 0.85 1.80 -8.40
N THR A 56 2.05 1.85 -9.00
CA THR A 56 2.46 2.95 -9.89
C THR A 56 1.54 3.13 -11.11
N SER A 57 0.94 2.05 -11.62
CA SER A 57 0.02 2.11 -12.76
C SER A 57 -1.42 2.49 -12.39
N ASN A 58 -1.82 2.26 -11.13
CA ASN A 58 -3.21 2.47 -10.69
C ASN A 58 -3.38 3.68 -9.78
N ILE A 59 -2.30 4.20 -9.20
CA ILE A 59 -2.35 5.31 -8.26
C ILE A 59 -2.38 6.64 -8.99
N VAL A 60 -3.26 7.50 -8.49
CA VAL A 60 -3.36 8.90 -8.92
C VAL A 60 -2.66 9.75 -7.86
N TYR A 61 -1.92 10.77 -8.28
CA TYR A 61 -1.48 11.83 -7.38
C TYR A 61 -2.55 12.93 -7.45
N PRO A 62 -3.32 13.18 -6.38
CA PRO A 62 -4.34 14.22 -6.40
C PRO A 62 -3.78 15.59 -6.82
N GLU A 63 -4.50 16.31 -7.68
CA GLU A 63 -4.08 17.63 -8.18
C GLU A 63 -3.85 18.62 -7.02
N ASP A 64 -4.76 18.63 -6.03
CA ASP A 64 -4.60 19.45 -4.82
C ASP A 64 -3.28 19.19 -4.09
N ALA A 65 -2.82 17.94 -4.06
CA ALA A 65 -1.55 17.59 -3.43
C ALA A 65 -0.36 18.06 -4.27
N ILE A 66 -0.45 17.98 -5.60
CA ILE A 66 0.58 18.49 -6.51
C ILE A 66 0.70 20.02 -6.39
N ASP A 67 -0.42 20.73 -6.42
CA ASP A 67 -0.46 22.19 -6.38
C ASP A 67 0.08 22.75 -5.05
N ASN A 68 -0.11 22.00 -3.97
CA ASN A 68 0.39 22.36 -2.64
C ASN A 68 1.77 21.77 -2.33
N ASN A 69 2.44 21.13 -3.30
CA ASN A 69 3.75 20.48 -3.14
C ASN A 69 3.78 19.46 -1.99
N MET A 70 2.69 18.71 -1.82
CA MET A 70 2.47 17.81 -0.70
C MET A 70 3.02 16.44 -0.99
N GLU A 71 4.13 16.09 -0.34
CA GLU A 71 4.80 14.80 -0.44
C GLU A 71 4.73 14.02 0.89
N GLY A 72 5.01 12.72 0.84
CA GLY A 72 5.19 11.91 2.04
C GLY A 72 4.72 10.46 1.87
N THR A 73 4.79 9.71 2.96
CA THR A 73 4.41 8.30 2.99
C THR A 73 3.07 8.11 3.69
N VAL A 74 2.10 7.54 2.97
CA VAL A 74 0.83 7.06 3.53
C VAL A 74 1.00 5.60 3.91
N TYR A 75 0.72 5.25 5.17
CA TYR A 75 0.73 3.86 5.62
C TYR A 75 -0.68 3.27 5.56
N VAL A 76 -0.94 2.40 4.59
CA VAL A 76 -2.24 1.75 4.45
C VAL A 76 -2.23 0.41 5.17
N MET A 77 -2.98 0.30 6.26
CA MET A 77 -3.17 -0.95 6.98
C MET A 77 -4.43 -1.65 6.48
N PHE A 78 -4.31 -2.93 6.14
CA PHE A 78 -5.42 -3.74 5.64
C PHE A 78 -5.29 -5.19 6.12
N THR A 79 -6.36 -5.96 5.93
CA THR A 79 -6.40 -7.38 6.25
C THR A 79 -6.26 -8.22 4.99
N ILE A 80 -5.58 -9.36 5.11
CA ILE A 80 -5.55 -10.43 4.11
C ILE A 80 -6.14 -11.68 4.77
N ASP A 81 -7.17 -12.27 4.18
CA ASP A 81 -7.77 -13.51 4.70
C ASP A 81 -7.01 -14.77 4.24
N GLU A 82 -7.43 -15.95 4.70
CA GLU A 82 -6.84 -17.25 4.32
C GLU A 82 -6.98 -17.60 2.83
N ASN A 83 -7.81 -16.90 2.09
CA ASN A 83 -7.97 -17.01 0.64
C ASN A 83 -7.16 -15.96 -0.13
N GLY A 84 -6.47 -15.07 0.58
CA GLY A 84 -5.70 -13.98 0.00
C GLY A 84 -6.50 -12.71 -0.29
N LYS A 85 -7.76 -12.64 0.11
CA LYS A 85 -8.61 -11.49 -0.19
C LYS A 85 -8.22 -10.32 0.70
N VAL A 86 -8.02 -9.16 0.06
CA VAL A 86 -7.81 -7.89 0.75
C VAL A 86 -9.13 -7.36 1.30
N GLY A 87 -9.08 -6.78 2.50
CA GLY A 87 -10.23 -6.13 3.13
C GLY A 87 -9.83 -5.13 4.19
N GLY A 88 -10.80 -4.32 4.65
CA GLY A 88 -10.61 -3.43 5.81
C GLY A 88 -9.47 -2.41 5.67
N ALA A 89 -9.12 -2.01 4.43
CA ALA A 89 -8.03 -1.07 4.20
C ALA A 89 -8.35 0.30 4.77
N LYS A 90 -7.39 0.87 5.50
CA LYS A 90 -7.46 2.21 6.08
C LYS A 90 -6.09 2.83 6.14
N ALA A 91 -6.02 4.14 5.91
CA ALA A 91 -4.80 4.90 6.17
C ALA A 91 -4.56 5.00 7.68
N THR A 92 -3.30 4.91 8.07
CA THR A 92 -2.83 4.97 9.46
C THR A 92 -1.62 5.90 9.56
N GLY A 93 -1.32 6.34 10.78
CA GLY A 93 -0.23 7.28 11.03
C GLY A 93 -0.66 8.75 10.89
N LYS A 94 0.32 9.62 10.62
CA LYS A 94 0.09 11.06 10.49
C LYS A 94 -0.64 11.34 9.17
N LYS A 95 -1.78 12.03 9.24
CA LYS A 95 -2.51 12.49 8.06
C LYS A 95 -1.69 13.57 7.33
N LEU A 96 -1.41 13.33 6.05
CA LEU A 96 -0.84 14.27 5.08
C LEU A 96 -1.94 15.15 4.48
N GLY A 97 -3.11 14.57 4.19
CA GLY A 97 -4.26 15.27 3.61
C GLY A 97 -4.20 15.34 2.09
N TYR A 98 -4.98 16.26 1.51
CA TYR A 98 -5.02 16.54 0.06
C TYR A 98 -5.40 15.33 -0.80
N GLY A 99 -6.18 14.39 -0.25
CA GLY A 99 -6.67 13.21 -0.98
C GLY A 99 -5.68 12.04 -1.06
N LEU A 100 -4.47 12.16 -0.48
CA LEU A 100 -3.44 11.13 -0.57
C LEU A 100 -3.85 9.84 0.13
N GLU A 101 -4.45 9.94 1.32
CA GLU A 101 -4.93 8.76 2.04
C GLU A 101 -6.07 8.05 1.34
N GLU A 102 -7.04 8.84 0.87
CA GLU A 102 -8.23 8.34 0.19
C GLU A 102 -7.86 7.59 -1.09
N GLU A 103 -6.91 8.12 -1.85
CA GLU A 103 -6.42 7.52 -3.08
C GLU A 103 -5.57 6.27 -2.83
N ALA A 104 -4.66 6.30 -1.84
CA ALA A 104 -3.89 5.11 -1.46
C ALA A 104 -4.82 3.96 -1.00
N VAL A 105 -5.85 4.28 -0.20
CA VAL A 105 -6.84 3.29 0.26
C VAL A 105 -7.67 2.74 -0.91
N ARG A 106 -8.05 3.57 -1.88
CA ARG A 106 -8.76 3.12 -3.10
C ARG A 106 -7.95 2.07 -3.86
N VAL A 107 -6.67 2.35 -4.11
CA VAL A 107 -5.79 1.43 -4.85
C VAL A 107 -5.59 0.12 -4.10
N VAL A 108 -5.34 0.18 -2.78
CA VAL A 108 -5.17 -1.05 -1.96
C VAL A 108 -6.44 -1.90 -1.96
N ASN A 109 -7.63 -1.30 -1.87
CA ASN A 109 -8.89 -2.05 -1.95
C ASN A 109 -9.14 -2.68 -3.33
N GLY A 110 -8.50 -2.17 -4.39
CA GLY A 110 -8.61 -2.71 -5.75
C GLY A 110 -7.67 -3.88 -6.06
N MET A 111 -6.82 -4.28 -5.11
CA MET A 111 -5.82 -5.32 -5.34
C MET A 111 -6.45 -6.69 -5.59
N SER A 112 -5.78 -7.47 -6.44
CA SER A 112 -6.12 -8.89 -6.67
C SER A 112 -5.82 -9.74 -5.43
N ASN A 113 -6.27 -11.00 -5.44
CA ASN A 113 -6.02 -11.92 -4.33
C ASN A 113 -4.52 -12.16 -4.14
N TRP A 114 -4.05 -11.98 -2.91
CA TRP A 114 -2.68 -12.23 -2.49
C TRP A 114 -2.45 -13.72 -2.21
N THR A 115 -1.19 -14.12 -2.14
CA THR A 115 -0.83 -15.33 -1.40
C THR A 115 -0.94 -15.01 0.09
N PRO A 116 -1.79 -15.72 0.85
CA PRO A 116 -2.00 -15.44 2.28
C PRO A 116 -0.75 -15.78 3.09
N GLY A 117 -0.62 -15.14 4.25
CA GLY A 117 0.43 -15.47 5.20
C GLY A 117 0.27 -16.86 5.78
N MET A 118 1.38 -17.46 6.23
CA MET A 118 1.37 -18.79 6.85
C MET A 118 1.96 -18.79 8.25
N ILE A 119 1.37 -19.62 9.11
CA ILE A 119 1.88 -19.97 10.44
C ILE A 119 1.84 -21.50 10.55
N LYS A 120 2.96 -22.13 10.90
CA LYS A 120 3.09 -23.60 11.03
C LYS A 120 2.55 -24.34 9.79
N GLY A 121 2.81 -23.80 8.60
CA GLY A 121 2.37 -24.36 7.32
C GLY A 121 0.87 -24.21 7.01
N LYS A 122 0.10 -23.50 7.83
CA LYS A 122 -1.33 -23.22 7.59
C LYS A 122 -1.52 -21.78 7.14
N LYS A 123 -2.38 -21.59 6.14
CA LYS A 123 -2.84 -20.26 5.71
C LYS A 123 -3.66 -19.62 6.83
N VAL A 124 -3.39 -18.36 7.13
CA VAL A 124 -4.03 -17.62 8.22
C VAL A 124 -4.42 -16.22 7.78
N LYS A 125 -5.37 -15.64 8.52
CA LYS A 125 -5.77 -14.24 8.40
C LYS A 125 -4.70 -13.35 9.02
N GLY A 126 -4.26 -12.30 8.33
CA GLY A 126 -3.21 -11.42 8.82
C GLY A 126 -3.52 -9.95 8.56
N TRP A 127 -3.03 -9.09 9.45
CA TRP A 127 -2.88 -7.67 9.20
C TRP A 127 -1.60 -7.44 8.39
N TYR A 128 -1.68 -6.50 7.47
CA TYR A 128 -0.55 -6.06 6.65
C TYR A 128 -0.60 -4.54 6.49
N THR A 129 0.57 -3.92 6.45
CA THR A 129 0.70 -2.48 6.27
C THR A 129 1.55 -2.21 5.04
N LEU A 130 1.03 -1.42 4.12
CA LEU A 130 1.76 -1.02 2.92
C LEU A 130 2.07 0.49 2.97
N PRO A 131 3.35 0.87 3.06
CA PRO A 131 3.78 2.24 2.85
C PRO A 131 3.70 2.59 1.37
N VAL A 132 2.96 3.65 1.07
CA VAL A 132 2.82 4.24 -0.26
C VAL A 132 3.43 5.63 -0.20
N THR A 133 4.60 5.80 -0.81
CA THR A 133 5.32 7.08 -0.78
C THR A 133 4.98 7.90 -2.01
N TYR A 134 4.46 9.11 -1.83
CA TYR A 134 4.25 10.10 -2.87
C TYR A 134 5.45 11.05 -2.93
N LYS A 135 6.05 11.17 -4.10
CA LYS A 135 7.14 12.10 -4.36
C LYS A 135 6.94 12.78 -5.71
N LEU A 136 7.11 14.10 -5.75
CA LEU A 136 7.15 14.88 -6.97
C LEU A 136 8.52 14.70 -7.63
N GLU A 137 8.53 14.41 -8.92
CA GLU A 137 9.75 14.50 -9.71
C GLU A 137 10.12 15.98 -9.92
N GLU A 138 11.39 16.29 -9.65
CA GLU A 138 12.02 17.59 -9.96
C GLU A 138 12.17 17.81 -11.46
#